data_AF-A0AA45TX26-F1
#
_entry.id   AF-A0AA45TX26-F1
#
_cell.length_a   1.000
_cell.length_b   1.000
_cell.length_c   1.000
_cell.angle_alpha   90.00
_cell.angle_beta   90.00
_cell.angle_gamma   90.00
#
_symmetry.space_group_name_H-M   'P 1'
#
loop_
_entity.id
_entity.type
_entity.pdbx_description
1 polymer ?
#
loop_
_entity_poly.entity_id
_entity_poly.type
_entity_poly.pdbx_seq_one_letter_code
_entity_poly.pdbx_strand_id
1 'polypeptide(L)'
;GLKRVSAGRPVKVGGMMICRQMPPTAKGICFISLEDETGIANLVVPSEVYARCRQEIHGALFLVGEGMLERSGKVTNVKTRSVVSVRQ
;
A
#
# COMPACT_ATOMS: atom_id res chain seq x y z
N GLY A 1 1.49 10.78 -9.55
CA GLY A 1 2.67 10.37 -8.77
C GLY A 1 2.73 11.04 -7.42
N LEU A 2 2.99 10.26 -6.37
CA LEU A 2 2.98 10.68 -4.95
C LEU A 2 3.98 11.79 -4.59
N LYS A 3 5.05 11.98 -5.38
CA LYS A 3 6.10 12.98 -5.11
C LYS A 3 5.58 14.42 -4.97
N ARG A 4 4.44 14.75 -5.59
CA ARG A 4 3.86 16.10 -5.59
C ARG A 4 2.84 16.36 -4.47
N VAL A 5 2.46 15.34 -3.71
CA VAL A 5 1.44 15.45 -2.65
C VAL A 5 2.13 15.70 -1.32
N SER A 6 1.67 16.61 -0.46
CA SER A 6 2.27 16.81 0.88
C SER A 6 2.01 15.63 1.82
N ALA A 7 2.92 15.40 2.78
CA ALA A 7 2.73 14.36 3.80
C ALA A 7 1.51 14.69 4.67
N GLY A 8 0.88 13.67 5.25
CA GLY A 8 -0.33 13.79 6.06
C GLY A 8 -1.62 13.97 5.24
N ARG A 9 -1.54 13.93 3.91
CA ARG A 9 -2.73 13.99 3.05
C ARG A 9 -3.32 12.59 2.82
N PRO A 10 -4.66 12.45 2.78
CA PRO A 10 -5.28 11.23 2.30
C PRO A 10 -4.99 11.06 0.81
N VAL A 11 -4.62 9.85 0.43
CA VAL A 11 -4.32 9.47 -0.96
C VAL A 11 -4.93 8.12 -1.28
N LYS A 12 -5.19 7.91 -2.57
CA LYS A 12 -5.54 6.63 -3.15
C LYS A 12 -4.53 6.32 -4.24
N VAL A 13 -3.90 5.15 -4.17
CA VAL A 13 -2.87 4.72 -5.12
C VAL A 13 -3.23 3.35 -5.66
N GLY A 14 -3.23 3.23 -6.98
CA GLY A 14 -3.48 1.99 -7.69
C GLY A 14 -2.22 1.55 -8.42
N GLY A 15 -2.07 0.24 -8.61
CA GLY A 15 -0.96 -0.30 -9.40
C GLY A 15 -0.93 -1.82 -9.37
N MET A 16 0.01 -2.37 -10.13
CA MET A 16 0.29 -3.81 -10.11
C MET A 16 1.08 -4.14 -8.84
N MET A 17 0.65 -5.14 -8.09
CA MET A 17 1.39 -5.65 -6.95
C MET A 17 2.64 -6.39 -7.44
N ILE A 18 3.82 -5.81 -7.19
CA ILE A 18 5.10 -6.40 -7.58
C ILE A 18 5.83 -7.07 -6.42
N CYS A 19 5.51 -6.70 -5.19
CA CYS A 19 6.09 -7.30 -4.00
C CYS A 19 5.13 -7.26 -2.81
N ARG A 20 5.19 -8.30 -1.98
CA ARG A 20 4.49 -8.39 -0.70
C ARG A 20 5.42 -9.00 0.33
N GLN A 21 5.61 -8.33 1.47
CA GLN A 21 6.48 -8.79 2.54
C GLN A 21 5.76 -8.70 3.89
N MET A 22 5.97 -9.70 4.74
CA MET A 22 5.44 -9.71 6.11
C MET A 22 6.52 -10.24 7.06
N PRO A 23 7.51 -9.40 7.40
CA PRO A 23 8.61 -9.83 8.26
C PRO A 23 8.09 -10.27 9.63
N PRO A 24 8.62 -11.35 10.24
CA PRO A 24 8.18 -11.83 11.56
C PRO A 24 8.30 -10.76 12.66
N THR A 25 9.25 -9.84 12.53
CA THR A 25 9.53 -8.76 13.48
C THR A 25 8.58 -7.57 13.34
N ALA A 26 7.79 -7.49 12.28
CA ALA A 26 6.98 -6.31 11.95
C ALA A 26 5.60 -6.30 12.65
N LYS A 27 5.41 -7.10 13.71
CA LYS A 27 4.17 -7.15 14.52
C LYS A 27 2.89 -7.30 13.68
N GLY A 28 2.97 -8.10 12.61
CA GLY A 28 1.84 -8.36 11.72
C GLY A 28 1.57 -7.27 10.67
N ILE A 29 2.43 -6.27 10.53
CA ILE A 29 2.37 -5.32 9.42
C ILE A 29 2.76 -6.02 8.12
N CYS A 30 1.95 -5.83 7.08
CA CYS A 30 2.27 -6.25 5.72
C CYS A 30 2.72 -5.04 4.89
N PHE A 31 3.81 -5.22 4.14
CA PHE A 31 4.33 -4.23 3.20
C PHE A 31 4.00 -4.69 1.78
N ILE A 32 3.45 -3.80 0.97
CA ILE A 32 3.11 -4.09 -0.43
C ILE A 32 3.71 -3.00 -1.31
N SER A 33 4.41 -3.39 -2.38
CA SER A 33 4.86 -2.45 -3.40
C SER A 33 3.95 -2.56 -4.62
N LEU A 34 3.34 -1.43 -4.99
CA LEU A 34 2.55 -1.25 -6.20
C LEU A 34 3.38 -0.50 -7.24
N GLU A 35 3.32 -0.94 -8.49
CA GLU A 35 3.96 -0.26 -9.63
C GLU A 35 2.89 0.29 -10.59
N ASP A 36 3.05 1.56 -10.96
CA ASP A 36 2.32 2.24 -12.02
C ASP A 36 3.30 3.01 -12.94
N GLU A 37 2.79 3.70 -13.96
CA GLU A 37 3.61 4.49 -14.89
C GLU A 37 4.34 5.67 -14.23
N THR A 38 3.97 6.03 -13.00
CA THR A 38 4.56 7.09 -12.19
C THR A 38 5.61 6.59 -11.20
N GLY A 39 5.78 5.27 -11.09
CA GLY A 39 6.79 4.58 -10.31
C GLY A 39 6.22 3.65 -9.23
N ILE A 40 7.03 3.37 -8.20
CA ILE A 40 6.67 2.45 -7.12
C ILE A 40 6.03 3.23 -5.95
N ALA A 41 4.86 2.78 -5.51
CA ALA A 41 4.21 3.18 -4.28
C ALA A 41 4.31 2.07 -3.23
N ASN A 42 4.73 2.41 -2.02
CA ASN A 42 4.83 1.45 -0.92
C ASN A 42 3.64 1.61 0.03
N LEU A 43 2.84 0.55 0.16
CA LEU A 43 1.78 0.46 1.14
C LEU A 43 2.34 -0.14 2.43
N VAL A 44 2.03 0.52 3.53
CA VAL A 44 2.15 -0.04 4.88
C VAL A 44 0.74 -0.45 5.29
N VAL A 45 0.53 -1.75 5.46
CA VAL A 45 -0.77 -2.34 5.79
C VAL A 45 -0.74 -2.79 7.25
N PRO A 46 -1.35 -2.02 8.17
CA PRO A 46 -1.50 -2.43 9.56
C PRO A 46 -2.15 -3.81 9.69
N SER A 47 -1.85 -4.53 10.76
CA SER A 47 -2.31 -5.92 10.96
C SER A 47 -3.83 -6.04 10.93
N GLU A 48 -4.54 -5.06 11.48
CA GLU A 48 -6.01 -4.99 11.47
C GLU A 48 -6.58 -4.74 10.06
N VAL A 49 -5.88 -3.96 9.23
CA VAL A 49 -6.27 -3.71 7.83
C VAL A 49 -5.98 -4.97 7.00
N TYR A 50 -4.83 -5.58 7.20
CA TYR A 50 -4.43 -6.80 6.50
C TYR A 50 -5.42 -7.94 6.79
N ALA A 51 -5.83 -8.12 8.05
CA ALA A 51 -6.80 -9.14 8.43
C ALA A 51 -8.14 -8.97 7.68
N ARG A 52 -8.61 -7.71 7.53
CA ARG A 52 -9.85 -7.40 6.80
C ARG A 52 -9.72 -7.53 5.28
N CYS A 53 -8.56 -7.19 4.73
CA CYS A 53 -8.30 -7.13 3.28
C CYS A 53 -7.49 -8.33 2.75
N ARG A 54 -7.42 -9.43 3.51
CA ARG A 54 -6.54 -10.57 3.21
C ARG A 54 -6.89 -11.22 1.87
N GLN A 55 -8.17 -11.34 1.54
CA GLN A 55 -8.59 -12.00 0.30
C GLN A 55 -8.17 -11.17 -0.91
N GLU A 56 -8.35 -9.86 -0.83
CA GLU A 56 -7.97 -8.89 -1.88
C GLU A 56 -6.46 -8.90 -2.09
N ILE A 57 -5.68 -8.81 -0.99
CA ILE A 57 -4.21 -8.76 -1.02
C ILE A 57 -3.58 -10.04 -1.59
N HIS A 58 -4.24 -11.19 -1.45
CA HIS A 58 -3.73 -12.48 -1.94
C HIS A 58 -4.29 -12.88 -3.30
N GLY A 59 -5.49 -12.42 -3.66
CA GLY A 59 -6.21 -12.89 -4.84
C GLY A 59 -6.10 -12.02 -6.09
N ALA A 60 -5.40 -10.88 -6.03
CA ALA A 60 -5.39 -9.92 -7.14
C ALA A 60 -3.97 -9.49 -7.55
N LEU A 61 -3.81 -9.28 -8.87
CA LEU A 61 -2.60 -8.68 -9.46
C LEU A 61 -2.58 -7.16 -9.32
N PHE A 62 -3.74 -6.52 -9.38
CA PHE A 62 -3.89 -5.09 -9.28
C PHE A 62 -4.66 -4.72 -8.01
N LEU A 63 -4.10 -3.80 -7.27
CA LEU A 63 -4.66 -3.33 -6.00
C LEU A 63 -4.82 -1.83 -6.03
N VAL A 64 -5.76 -1.36 -5.23
CA VAL A 64 -5.85 0.06 -4.87
C VAL A 64 -5.78 0.17 -3.35
N GLY A 65 -4.72 0.84 -2.88
CA GLY A 65 -4.53 1.20 -1.49
C GLY A 65 -5.02 2.61 -1.21
N GLU A 66 -5.84 2.76 -0.18
CA GLU A 66 -6.28 4.07 0.30
C GLU A 66 -5.74 4.31 1.70
N GLY A 67 -5.19 5.50 1.96
CA GLY A 67 -4.48 5.75 3.20
C GLY A 67 -3.94 7.15 3.34
N MET A 68 -3.07 7.33 4.33
CA MET A 68 -2.37 8.58 4.60
C MET A 68 -0.96 8.52 4.03
N LEU A 69 -0.55 9.57 3.32
CA LEU A 69 0.82 9.68 2.81
C LEU A 69 1.78 10.02 3.94
N GLU A 70 2.73 9.13 4.21
CA GLU A 70 3.78 9.31 5.21
C GLU A 70 5.13 9.51 4.51
N ARG A 71 5.95 10.41 5.05
CA ARG A 71 7.33 10.60 4.60
C ARG A 71 8.29 10.51 5.77
N SER A 72 9.32 9.69 5.60
CA SER A 72 10.45 9.60 6.53
C SER A 72 11.74 9.67 5.74
N GLY A 73 12.43 10.81 5.83
CA GLY A 73 13.57 11.11 4.98
C GLY A 73 13.21 11.03 3.50
N LYS A 74 13.87 10.14 2.76
CA LYS A 74 13.65 9.91 1.31
C LYS A 74 12.55 8.89 1.02
N VAL A 75 12.04 8.18 2.04
CA VAL A 75 11.04 7.13 1.87
C VAL A 75 9.64 7.73 1.91
N THR A 76 8.82 7.38 0.92
CA THR A 76 7.40 7.74 0.86
C THR A 76 6.57 6.47 0.95
N ASN A 77 5.69 6.41 1.95
CA ASN A 77 4.80 5.29 2.22
C ASN A 77 3.35 5.76 2.24
N VAL A 78 2.41 4.86 1.99
CA VAL A 78 0.99 5.07 2.23
C VAL A 78 0.57 4.14 3.36
N LYS A 79 0.31 4.70 4.55
CA LYS A 79 -0.26 3.94 5.66
C LYS A 79 -1.75 3.72 5.37
N THR A 80 -2.09 2.49 5.05
CA THR A 80 -3.41 2.15 4.49
C THR A 80 -4.49 2.08 5.56
N ARG A 81 -5.71 2.44 5.17
CA ARG A 81 -6.97 2.19 5.88
C ARG A 81 -7.80 1.10 5.22
N SER A 82 -7.65 0.94 3.91
CA SER A 82 -8.28 -0.11 3.11
C SER A 82 -7.39 -0.47 1.92
N VAL A 83 -7.53 -1.71 1.47
CA VAL A 83 -6.96 -2.22 0.22
C VAL A 83 -8.06 -2.99 -0.49
N VAL A 84 -8.27 -2.70 -1.77
CA VAL A 84 -9.25 -3.38 -2.61
C VAL A 84 -8.60 -3.91 -3.87
N SER A 85 -9.11 -5.03 -4.39
CA SER A 85 -8.69 -5.52 -5.70
C SER A 85 -9.35 -4.75 -6.83
N VAL A 86 -8.60 -4.53 -7.91
CA VAL A 86 -9.19 -4.13 -9.18
C VAL A 86 -9.67 -5.40 -9.87
N ARG A 87 -10.98 -5.58 -9.96
CA ARG A 87 -11.57 -6.66 -10.76
C ARG A 87 -11.54 -6.20 -12.22
N GLN A 88 -10.96 -7.02 -13.09
CA GLN A 88 -11.17 -6.90 -14.54
C GLN A 88 -12.57 -7.42 -14.89
#